data_AF-K6ZJ29-F1
#
_entry.id   AF-K6ZJ29-F1
#
_cell.length_a   1.000
_cell.length_b   1.000
_cell.length_c   1.000
_cell.angle_alpha   90.00
_cell.angle_beta   90.00
_cell.angle_gamma   90.00
#
_symmetry.space_group_name_H-M   'P 1'
#
loop_
_entity.id
_entity.type
_entity.pdbx_description
1 polymer ?
#
loop_
_entity_poly.entity_id
_entity_poly.type
_entity_poly.pdbx_seq_one_letter_code
_entity_poly.pdbx_strand_id
1 'polypeptide(L)'
;MHDLTPSDPDWSGWPDEMLTSESIGGGPDFRDFLLNTLKPLIESRFPVDASNSVLFGHSFGGLFALNTMLEAPGAFANILSLSPSLWFAERRILKTLQKRLENAVKFSEKIAIYVGGREENIASESSRMTSNVEALGKIIAAQKSNFGGSDIQVLADRTHHNILGQGVTMGLEFLLSHESRKK
;
A
#
# COMPACT_ATOMS: atom_id res chain seq x y z
N MET A 1 4.44 -19.41 -4.94
CA MET A 1 4.33 -17.93 -4.89
C MET A 1 2.93 -17.65 -4.38
N HIS A 2 2.76 -16.89 -3.29
CA HIS A 2 1.41 -16.53 -2.82
C HIS A 2 0.90 -15.35 -3.64
N ASP A 3 -0.37 -15.37 -3.99
CA ASP A 3 -1.03 -14.26 -4.64
C ASP A 3 -1.41 -13.18 -3.61
N LEU A 4 -1.10 -11.94 -3.97
CA LEU A 4 -1.20 -10.76 -3.11
C LEU A 4 -2.37 -9.85 -3.52
N THR A 5 -3.07 -10.18 -4.60
CA THR A 5 -4.14 -9.34 -5.14
C THR A 5 -5.39 -9.39 -4.26
N PRO A 6 -6.08 -8.26 -4.04
CA PRO A 6 -7.36 -8.28 -3.32
C PRO A 6 -8.38 -9.19 -4.02
N SER A 7 -9.27 -9.83 -3.25
CA SER A 7 -10.39 -10.57 -3.82
C SER A 7 -11.36 -9.64 -4.54
N ASP A 8 -11.79 -10.02 -5.74
CA ASP A 8 -12.81 -9.32 -6.52
C ASP A 8 -14.02 -10.25 -6.73
N PRO A 9 -15.24 -9.91 -6.27
CA PRO A 9 -16.43 -10.73 -6.49
C PRO A 9 -16.94 -10.69 -7.94
N ASP A 10 -16.60 -9.66 -8.71
CA ASP A 10 -17.19 -9.41 -10.03
C ASP A 10 -16.26 -9.84 -11.18
N TRP A 11 -14.98 -10.10 -10.89
CA TRP A 11 -13.94 -10.54 -11.82
C TRP A 11 -14.04 -9.89 -13.22
N SER A 12 -14.40 -8.61 -13.30
CA SER A 12 -14.56 -7.89 -14.57
C SER A 12 -13.46 -6.82 -14.74
N GLY A 13 -13.00 -6.62 -15.98
CA GLY A 13 -11.98 -5.60 -16.32
C GLY A 13 -10.53 -6.09 -16.47
N TRP A 14 -10.28 -7.39 -16.70
CA TRP A 14 -8.94 -7.96 -16.89
C TRP A 14 -8.33 -7.56 -18.25
N PRO A 15 -7.16 -6.89 -18.28
CA PRO A 15 -6.51 -6.54 -19.54
C PRO A 15 -5.56 -7.63 -20.06
N ASP A 16 -5.38 -8.74 -19.34
CA ASP A 16 -4.30 -9.70 -19.60
C ASP A 16 -4.77 -11.16 -19.53
N GLU A 17 -4.59 -11.91 -20.62
CA GLU A 17 -4.88 -13.36 -20.70
C GLU A 17 -3.97 -14.20 -19.79
N MET A 18 -2.92 -13.62 -19.20
CA MET A 18 -2.00 -14.30 -18.28
C MET A 18 -2.47 -14.40 -16.82
N LEU A 19 -3.54 -13.71 -16.41
CA LEU A 19 -4.08 -13.75 -15.04
C LEU A 19 -5.47 -14.41 -15.04
N THR A 20 -5.48 -15.73 -14.85
CA THR A 20 -6.73 -16.51 -14.68
C THR A 20 -7.31 -16.30 -13.29
N SER A 21 -8.64 -16.41 -13.10
CA SER A 21 -9.31 -16.27 -11.77
C SER A 21 -8.76 -17.17 -10.67
N GLU A 22 -7.99 -18.21 -11.01
CA GLU A 22 -7.31 -19.10 -10.05
C GLU A 22 -5.95 -18.56 -9.56
N SER A 23 -5.44 -17.49 -10.17
CA SER A 23 -4.10 -16.91 -9.91
C SER A 23 -4.11 -15.52 -9.25
N ILE A 24 -5.31 -15.07 -8.85
CA ILE A 24 -5.65 -13.72 -8.38
C ILE A 24 -6.72 -13.84 -7.27
N GLY A 25 -6.86 -12.84 -6.40
CA GLY A 25 -7.79 -12.80 -5.27
C GLY A 25 -7.36 -13.46 -3.95
N GLY A 26 -6.15 -14.00 -3.85
CA GLY A 26 -5.57 -14.66 -2.67
C GLY A 26 -5.04 -13.75 -1.58
N GLY A 27 -5.13 -12.42 -1.76
CA GLY A 27 -4.75 -11.43 -0.76
C GLY A 27 -5.41 -11.61 0.61
N PRO A 28 -6.71 -11.95 0.75
CA PRO A 28 -7.32 -12.25 2.04
C PRO A 28 -6.62 -13.39 2.80
N ASP A 29 -6.38 -14.53 2.14
CA ASP A 29 -5.72 -15.69 2.78
C ASP A 29 -4.29 -15.35 3.20
N PHE A 30 -3.55 -14.61 2.36
CA PHE A 30 -2.21 -14.16 2.71
C PHE A 30 -2.22 -13.17 3.88
N ARG A 31 -3.19 -12.25 3.94
CA ARG A 31 -3.38 -11.34 5.08
C ARG A 31 -3.70 -12.11 6.35
N ASP A 32 -4.56 -13.12 6.28
CA ASP A 32 -4.90 -13.95 7.44
C ASP A 32 -3.69 -14.73 7.95
N PHE A 33 -2.88 -15.31 7.05
CA PHE A 33 -1.61 -15.91 7.41
C PHE A 33 -0.66 -14.90 8.08
N LEU A 34 -0.49 -13.72 7.49
CA LEU A 34 0.38 -12.68 8.04
C LEU A 34 -0.04 -12.26 9.45
N LEU A 35 -1.33 -11.98 9.65
CA LEU A 35 -1.84 -11.38 10.88
C LEU A 35 -2.05 -12.41 12.00
N ASN A 36 -2.49 -13.62 11.66
CA ASN A 36 -2.88 -14.63 12.64
C ASN A 36 -1.80 -15.70 12.86
N THR A 37 -0.81 -15.81 11.97
CA THR A 37 0.27 -16.81 12.08
C THR A 37 1.64 -16.16 12.15
N LEU A 38 2.07 -15.45 11.11
CA LEU A 38 3.46 -15.00 11.02
C LEU A 38 3.80 -13.91 12.05
N LYS A 39 2.97 -12.85 12.13
CA LYS A 39 3.20 -11.74 13.06
C LYS A 39 3.19 -12.19 14.53
N PRO A 40 2.20 -12.96 15.02
CA PRO A 40 2.23 -13.51 16.38
C PRO A 40 3.44 -14.42 16.65
N LEU A 41 3.86 -15.22 15.66
CA LEU A 41 5.05 -16.08 15.79
C LEU A 41 6.32 -15.24 15.99
N ILE A 42 6.49 -14.16 15.22
CA ILE A 42 7.63 -13.23 15.37
C ILE A 42 7.59 -12.55 16.74
N GLU A 43 6.43 -12.02 17.14
CA GLU A 43 6.23 -11.34 18.42
C GLU A 43 6.51 -12.26 19.63
N SER A 44 6.21 -13.55 19.50
CA SER A 44 6.50 -14.53 20.56
C SER A 44 7.99 -14.91 20.68
N ARG A 45 8.77 -14.72 19.61
CA ARG A 45 10.17 -15.19 19.53
C ARG A 45 11.19 -14.07 19.73
N PHE A 46 10.82 -12.83 19.41
CA PHE A 46 11.74 -11.70 19.43
C PHE A 46 11.13 -10.52 20.20
N PRO A 47 11.92 -9.75 20.96
CA PRO A 47 11.46 -8.53 21.58
C PRO A 47 11.25 -7.46 20.51
N VAL A 48 10.03 -7.41 19.95
CA VAL A 48 9.64 -6.44 18.92
C VAL A 48 8.82 -5.30 19.51
N ASP A 49 9.00 -4.11 18.96
CA ASP A 49 8.14 -2.96 19.25
C ASP A 49 7.02 -2.86 18.20
N ALA A 50 5.83 -3.34 18.56
CA ALA A 50 4.67 -3.32 17.68
C ALA A 50 4.26 -1.89 17.26
N SER A 51 4.58 -0.87 18.06
CA SER A 51 4.28 0.54 17.76
C SER A 51 5.12 1.12 16.62
N ASN A 52 6.18 0.40 16.21
CA ASN A 52 7.05 0.72 15.09
C ASN A 52 6.98 -0.31 13.96
N SER A 53 5.96 -1.18 13.96
CA SER A 53 5.77 -2.17 12.90
C SER A 53 5.48 -1.51 11.54
N VAL A 54 6.11 -2.01 10.47
CA VAL A 54 5.94 -1.51 9.10
C VAL A 54 5.52 -2.67 8.19
N LEU A 55 4.40 -2.54 7.48
CA LEU A 55 4.09 -3.40 6.35
C LEU A 55 4.61 -2.74 5.07
N PHE A 56 5.60 -3.38 4.46
CA PHE A 56 6.23 -2.93 3.23
C PHE A 56 5.76 -3.77 2.04
N GLY A 57 5.50 -3.11 0.91
CA GLY A 57 5.32 -3.80 -0.36
C GLY A 57 5.68 -2.95 -1.57
N HIS A 58 6.04 -3.63 -2.66
CA HIS A 58 6.33 -3.04 -3.97
C HIS A 58 5.41 -3.63 -5.04
N SER A 59 4.98 -2.82 -6.02
CA SER A 59 4.09 -3.28 -7.11
C SER A 59 2.78 -3.86 -6.56
N PHE A 60 2.44 -5.11 -6.88
CA PHE A 60 1.32 -5.83 -6.27
C PHE A 60 1.45 -6.00 -4.75
N GLY A 61 2.67 -6.10 -4.23
CA GLY A 61 2.90 -6.05 -2.78
C GLY A 61 2.52 -4.69 -2.19
N GLY A 62 2.75 -3.59 -2.91
CA GLY A 62 2.35 -2.25 -2.50
C GLY A 62 0.82 -2.11 -2.49
N LEU A 63 0.15 -2.64 -3.52
CA LEU A 63 -1.31 -2.76 -3.54
C LEU A 63 -1.83 -3.56 -2.34
N PHE A 64 -1.21 -4.71 -2.04
CA PHE A 64 -1.54 -5.54 -0.89
C PHE A 64 -1.35 -4.82 0.45
N ALA A 65 -0.26 -4.07 0.61
CA ALA A 65 0.02 -3.34 1.83
C ALA A 65 -1.06 -2.27 2.09
N LEU A 66 -1.43 -1.50 1.07
CA LEU A 66 -2.52 -0.54 1.14
C LEU A 66 -3.88 -1.21 1.36
N ASN A 67 -4.14 -2.33 0.70
CA ASN A 67 -5.37 -3.09 0.92
C ASN A 67 -5.46 -3.65 2.35
N THR A 68 -4.34 -4.08 2.94
CA THR A 68 -4.29 -4.55 4.32
C THR A 68 -4.60 -3.44 5.31
N MET A 69 -4.10 -2.22 5.09
CA MET A 69 -4.49 -1.04 5.88
C MET A 69 -5.99 -0.77 5.80
N LEU A 70 -6.59 -0.89 4.61
CA LEU A 70 -8.02 -0.72 4.44
C LEU A 70 -8.80 -1.85 5.13
N GLU A 71 -8.44 -3.11 4.97
CA GLU A 71 -9.22 -4.22 5.50
C GLU A 71 -9.00 -4.47 7.00
N ALA A 72 -7.81 -4.17 7.53
CA ALA A 72 -7.45 -4.34 8.93
C ALA A 72 -6.70 -3.10 9.48
N PRO A 73 -7.39 -1.95 9.65
CA PRO A 73 -6.76 -0.74 10.20
C PRO A 73 -6.13 -1.01 11.57
N GLY A 74 -4.90 -0.52 11.77
CA GLY A 74 -4.12 -0.68 12.98
C GLY A 74 -3.39 -2.02 13.12
N ALA A 75 -3.50 -2.93 12.14
CA ALA A 75 -2.79 -4.21 12.17
C ALA A 75 -1.26 -4.04 12.10
N PHE A 76 -0.80 -2.96 11.45
CA PHE A 76 0.57 -2.47 11.47
C PHE A 76 0.54 -0.99 11.86
N ALA A 77 1.59 -0.50 12.52
CA ALA A 77 1.67 0.91 12.90
C ALA A 77 1.96 1.83 11.70
N ASN A 78 2.57 1.28 10.65
CA ASN A 78 3.06 2.03 9.51
C ASN A 78 2.92 1.23 8.21
N ILE A 79 2.68 1.93 7.09
CA ILE A 79 2.62 1.33 5.76
C ILE A 79 3.66 1.98 4.84
N LEU A 80 4.45 1.17 4.16
CA LEU A 80 5.33 1.59 3.09
C LEU A 80 4.93 0.91 1.78
N SER A 81 4.49 1.71 0.80
CA SER A 81 4.02 1.19 -0.48
C SER A 81 4.77 1.84 -1.64
N LEU A 82 5.61 1.05 -2.32
CA LEU A 82 6.38 1.53 -3.48
C LEU A 82 5.73 1.06 -4.79
N SER A 83 5.55 2.00 -5.72
CA SER A 83 4.94 1.77 -7.04
C SER A 83 3.71 0.87 -7.00
N PRO A 84 2.71 1.15 -6.14
CA PRO A 84 1.57 0.25 -5.99
C PRO A 84 0.77 0.12 -7.28
N SER A 85 0.39 -1.10 -7.65
CA SER A 85 -0.43 -1.41 -8.83
C SER A 85 -1.88 -0.97 -8.69
N LEU A 86 -2.11 0.33 -8.43
CA LEU A 86 -3.41 0.93 -8.14
C LEU A 86 -4.38 0.91 -9.33
N TRP A 87 -3.88 0.64 -10.53
CA TRP A 87 -4.71 0.44 -11.73
C TRP A 87 -5.54 -0.84 -11.65
N PHE A 88 -5.11 -1.81 -10.84
CA PHE A 88 -5.77 -3.10 -10.68
C PHE A 88 -7.25 -2.97 -10.30
N ALA A 89 -8.08 -3.86 -10.84
CA ALA A 89 -9.53 -3.91 -10.61
C ALA A 89 -10.21 -2.53 -10.76
N GLU A 90 -9.95 -1.85 -11.89
CA GLU A 90 -10.50 -0.52 -12.19
C GLU A 90 -10.32 0.52 -11.07
N ARG A 91 -9.11 0.55 -10.48
CA ARG A 91 -8.77 1.46 -9.38
C ARG A 91 -9.69 1.30 -8.16
N ARG A 92 -10.20 0.10 -7.91
CA ARG A 92 -11.08 -0.24 -6.79
C ARG A 92 -10.56 0.31 -5.46
N ILE A 93 -9.26 0.21 -5.20
CA ILE A 93 -8.67 0.66 -3.95
C ILE A 93 -8.84 2.17 -3.69
N LEU A 94 -8.84 3.01 -4.74
CA LEU A 94 -9.13 4.45 -4.59
C LEU A 94 -10.59 4.67 -4.18
N LYS A 95 -11.51 3.95 -4.83
CA LYS A 95 -12.96 4.00 -4.54
C LYS A 95 -13.23 3.53 -3.10
N THR A 96 -12.59 2.43 -2.69
CA THR A 96 -12.69 1.89 -1.32
C THR A 96 -12.15 2.87 -0.30
N LEU A 97 -10.96 3.45 -0.51
CA LEU A 97 -10.39 4.43 0.40
C LEU A 97 -11.33 5.63 0.58
N GLN A 98 -11.83 6.19 -0.52
CA GLN A 98 -12.74 7.34 -0.48
C GLN A 98 -14.00 7.00 0.34
N LYS A 99 -14.64 5.86 0.08
CA LYS A 99 -15.82 5.41 0.84
C LYS A 99 -15.53 5.22 2.32
N ARG A 100 -14.36 4.71 2.69
CA ARG A 100 -13.96 4.54 4.10
C ARG A 100 -13.80 5.89 4.79
N LEU A 101 -13.18 6.86 4.12
CA LEU A 101 -13.03 8.23 4.63
C LEU A 101 -14.38 8.96 4.75
N GLU A 102 -15.29 8.79 3.79
CA GLU A 102 -16.66 9.32 3.85
C GLU A 102 -17.45 8.75 5.04
N ASN A 103 -17.19 7.49 5.40
CA ASN A 103 -17.72 6.84 6.60
C ASN A 103 -16.94 7.18 7.89
N ALA A 104 -16.11 8.23 7.87
CA ALA A 104 -15.32 8.72 8.99
C ALA A 104 -14.37 7.68 9.62
N VAL A 105 -13.92 6.68 8.85
CA VAL A 105 -12.86 5.77 9.28
C VAL A 105 -11.55 6.55 9.43
N LYS A 106 -10.88 6.34 10.56
CA LYS A 106 -9.54 6.89 10.82
C LYS A 106 -8.51 5.77 10.76
N PHE A 107 -7.37 6.09 10.17
CA PHE A 107 -6.18 5.26 10.09
C PHE A 107 -5.16 5.86 11.05
N SER A 108 -4.79 5.13 12.11
CA SER A 108 -3.74 5.58 13.03
C SER A 108 -2.35 5.49 12.40
N GLU A 109 -2.24 4.83 11.25
CA GLU A 109 -1.00 4.53 10.57
C GLU A 109 -0.37 5.78 9.97
N LYS A 110 0.96 5.87 10.06
CA LYS A 110 1.72 6.70 9.11
C LYS A 110 1.86 5.93 7.80
N ILE A 111 1.76 6.64 6.69
CA ILE A 111 1.85 6.04 5.35
C ILE A 111 2.91 6.74 4.50
N ALA A 112 3.77 5.95 3.87
CA ALA A 112 4.72 6.41 2.87
C ALA A 112 4.39 5.72 1.53
N ILE A 113 4.13 6.51 0.49
CA ILE A 113 3.78 6.00 -0.83
C ILE A 113 4.62 6.69 -1.89
N TYR A 114 5.48 5.94 -2.57
CA TYR A 114 6.33 6.51 -3.62
C TYR A 114 6.15 5.80 -4.94
N VAL A 115 6.32 6.51 -6.05
CA VAL A 115 6.27 5.98 -7.42
C VAL A 115 7.36 6.60 -8.27
N GLY A 116 7.90 5.87 -9.23
CA GLY A 116 8.88 6.39 -10.17
C GLY A 116 8.25 7.31 -11.21
N GLY A 117 8.89 8.44 -11.48
CA GLY A 117 8.43 9.40 -12.50
C GLY A 117 8.50 8.85 -13.92
N ARG A 118 9.30 7.80 -14.16
CA ARG A 118 9.44 7.14 -15.47
C ARG A 118 8.48 5.95 -15.64
N GLU A 119 7.65 5.64 -14.65
CA GLU A 119 6.70 4.53 -14.73
C GLU A 119 5.48 4.86 -15.59
N GLU A 120 5.09 6.13 -15.66
CA GLU A 120 3.97 6.57 -16.50
C GLU A 120 4.22 6.34 -17.99
N ASN A 121 5.45 6.62 -18.46
CA ASN A 121 5.81 6.53 -19.87
C ASN A 121 5.96 5.09 -20.38
N ILE A 122 6.02 4.13 -19.47
CA ILE A 122 6.16 2.69 -19.77
C ILE A 122 4.81 1.97 -19.62
N ALA A 123 3.86 2.59 -18.93
CA ALA A 123 2.53 2.03 -18.72
C ALA A 123 1.61 2.23 -19.93
N SER A 124 0.70 1.27 -20.16
CA SER A 124 -0.46 1.48 -21.03
C SER A 124 -1.44 2.47 -20.41
N GLU A 125 -2.39 2.98 -21.21
CA GLU A 125 -3.49 3.81 -20.68
C GLU A 125 -4.28 3.11 -19.56
N SER A 126 -4.38 1.79 -19.60
CA SER A 126 -5.06 0.97 -18.59
C SER A 126 -4.23 0.70 -17.32
N SER A 127 -2.90 0.89 -17.35
CA SER A 127 -1.99 0.54 -16.25
C SER A 127 -1.15 1.71 -15.73
N ARG A 128 -1.63 2.94 -15.94
CA ARG A 128 -0.96 4.18 -15.51
C ARG A 128 -0.53 4.12 -14.04
N MET A 129 0.74 4.41 -13.76
CA MET A 129 1.31 4.25 -12.43
C MET A 129 1.34 5.57 -11.65
N THR A 130 2.09 6.56 -12.16
CA THR A 130 2.36 7.81 -11.48
C THR A 130 1.08 8.59 -11.20
N SER A 131 0.25 8.77 -12.21
CA SER A 131 -1.02 9.48 -12.13
C SER A 131 -2.04 8.82 -11.19
N ASN A 132 -1.98 7.49 -11.00
CA ASN A 132 -2.80 6.81 -10.01
C ASN A 132 -2.35 7.08 -8.58
N VAL A 133 -1.04 7.11 -8.33
CA VAL A 133 -0.48 7.48 -7.01
C VAL A 133 -0.74 8.96 -6.71
N GLU A 134 -0.64 9.85 -7.70
CA GLU A 134 -1.03 11.25 -7.53
C GLU A 134 -2.52 11.41 -7.20
N ALA A 135 -3.39 10.65 -7.86
CA ALA A 135 -4.83 10.67 -7.56
C ALA A 135 -5.12 10.17 -6.13
N LEU A 136 -4.47 9.08 -5.70
CA LEU A 136 -4.55 8.60 -4.32
C LEU A 136 -4.05 9.66 -3.33
N GLY A 137 -2.92 10.31 -3.64
CA GLY A 137 -2.34 11.38 -2.83
C GLY A 137 -3.30 12.56 -2.64
N LYS A 138 -4.07 12.93 -3.67
CA LYS A 138 -5.10 13.98 -3.56
C LYS A 138 -6.22 13.58 -2.59
N ILE A 139 -6.68 12.33 -2.63
CA ILE A 139 -7.70 11.81 -1.69
C ILE A 139 -7.19 11.90 -0.24
N ILE A 140 -5.96 11.45 0.00
CA ILE A 140 -5.34 11.46 1.33
C ILE A 140 -5.11 12.90 1.82
N ALA A 141 -4.58 13.78 0.97
CA ALA A 141 -4.30 15.17 1.32
C ALA A 141 -5.57 15.94 1.73
N ALA A 142 -6.70 15.68 1.05
CA ALA A 142 -7.99 16.29 1.36
C ALA A 142 -8.52 15.87 2.75
N GLN A 143 -8.06 14.73 3.28
CA GLN A 143 -8.54 14.12 4.53
C GLN A 143 -7.36 13.80 5.47
N LYS A 144 -6.28 14.58 5.41
CA LYS A 144 -5.00 14.26 6.08
C LYS A 144 -5.09 14.00 7.58
N SER A 145 -6.06 14.61 8.27
CA SER A 145 -6.28 14.43 9.72
C SER A 145 -6.79 13.05 10.10
N ASN A 146 -7.21 12.24 9.12
CA ASN A 146 -7.65 10.87 9.31
C ASN A 146 -6.49 9.86 9.23
N PHE A 147 -5.24 10.32 9.09
CA PHE A 147 -4.04 9.49 9.05
C PHE A 147 -3.06 9.90 10.16
N GLY A 148 -2.23 8.96 10.65
CA GLY A 148 -1.16 9.24 11.61
C GLY A 148 -0.02 10.10 11.02
N GLY A 149 0.04 10.17 9.70
CA GLY A 149 0.97 10.97 8.90
C GLY A 149 1.01 10.43 7.47
N SER A 150 1.34 11.27 6.49
CA SER A 150 1.44 10.83 5.09
C SER A 150 2.61 11.48 4.38
N ASP A 151 3.42 10.69 3.70
CA ASP A 151 4.42 11.15 2.75
C ASP A 151 4.21 10.46 1.40
N ILE A 152 3.86 11.24 0.37
CA ILE A 152 3.45 10.71 -0.93
C ILE A 152 4.19 11.47 -2.02
N GLN A 153 5.04 10.77 -2.79
CA GLN A 153 5.97 11.44 -3.70
C GLN A 153 6.17 10.68 -5.03
N VAL A 154 6.41 11.47 -6.08
CA VAL A 154 6.92 10.97 -7.36
C VAL A 154 8.44 11.15 -7.37
N LEU A 155 9.18 10.06 -7.48
CA LEU A 155 10.63 10.07 -7.58
C LEU A 155 11.03 10.16 -9.06
N ALA A 156 11.29 11.38 -9.54
CA ALA A 156 11.36 11.75 -10.95
C ALA A 156 12.19 10.81 -11.84
N ASP A 157 13.40 10.42 -11.40
CA ASP A 157 14.33 9.59 -12.16
C ASP A 157 14.22 8.08 -11.88
N ARG A 158 13.21 7.67 -11.11
CA ARG A 158 12.97 6.27 -10.81
C ARG A 158 12.02 5.63 -11.81
N THR A 159 12.24 4.35 -11.99
CA THR A 159 11.48 3.38 -12.76
C THR A 159 10.95 2.33 -11.79
N HIS A 160 10.07 1.46 -12.27
CA HIS A 160 9.47 0.41 -11.46
C HIS A 160 10.50 -0.46 -10.72
N HIS A 161 11.63 -0.78 -11.36
CA HIS A 161 12.61 -1.70 -10.79
C HIS A 161 13.71 -1.03 -9.95
N ASN A 162 14.06 0.24 -10.24
CA ASN A 162 15.15 0.93 -9.53
C ASN A 162 14.68 1.83 -8.38
N ILE A 163 13.37 1.89 -8.11
CA ILE A 163 12.81 2.71 -7.02
C ILE A 163 13.16 2.15 -5.63
N LEU A 164 13.34 0.84 -5.50
CA LEU A 164 13.42 0.13 -4.21
C LEU A 164 14.45 0.72 -3.26
N GLY A 165 15.69 0.95 -3.73
CA GLY A 165 16.77 1.45 -2.87
C GLY A 165 16.43 2.79 -2.22
N GLN A 166 16.12 3.80 -3.05
CA GLN A 166 15.78 5.13 -2.53
C GLN A 166 14.43 5.14 -1.78
N GLY A 167 13.42 4.47 -2.34
CA GLY A 167 12.07 4.48 -1.77
C GLY A 167 11.99 3.81 -0.41
N VAL A 168 12.72 2.71 -0.19
CA VAL A 168 12.77 2.05 1.11
C VAL A 168 13.47 2.93 2.13
N THR A 169 14.63 3.51 1.79
CA THR A 169 15.36 4.41 2.70
C THR A 169 14.51 5.60 3.12
N MET A 170 13.97 6.36 2.17
CA MET A 170 13.14 7.53 2.46
C MET A 170 11.91 7.16 3.30
N GLY A 171 11.29 6.03 2.97
CA GLY A 171 10.07 5.57 3.64
C GLY A 171 10.32 5.21 5.09
N LEU A 172 11.37 4.45 5.36
CA LEU A 172 11.73 4.08 6.74
C LEU A 172 12.16 5.30 7.55
N GLU A 173 12.90 6.24 6.97
CA GLU A 173 13.24 7.51 7.62
C GLU A 173 11.99 8.29 8.05
N PHE A 174 11.02 8.43 7.15
CA PHE A 174 9.76 9.09 7.48
C PHE A 174 8.95 8.34 8.55
N LEU A 175 8.69 7.04 8.33
CA LEU A 175 7.78 6.25 9.17
C LEU A 175 8.31 6.08 10.59
N LEU A 176 9.60 5.79 10.73
CA LEU A 176 10.23 5.50 12.01
C LEU A 176 10.82 6.75 12.69
N SER A 177 10.74 7.92 12.05
CA SER A 177 11.12 9.18 12.70
C SER A 177 10.31 9.35 13.99
N HIS A 178 11.04 9.55 15.08
CA HIS A 178 10.45 9.99 16.32
C HIS A 178 10.15 11.47 16.17
N GLU A 179 8.87 11.83 15.98
CA GLU A 179 8.49 13.19 16.32
C GLU A 179 8.85 13.37 17.80
N SER A 180 9.78 14.27 18.08
CA SER A 180 10.03 14.72 19.44
C SER A 180 8.69 15.22 19.96
N ARG A 181 7.99 14.38 20.74
CA ARG A 181 6.79 14.82 21.46
C ARG A 181 7.24 16.02 22.27
N LYS A 182 6.81 17.21 21.87
CA LYS A 182 7.01 18.41 22.66
C LYS A 182 6.40 18.08 24.02
N LYS A 183 7.27 17.95 25.03
CA LYS A 183 6.87 17.91 26.43
C LYS A 183 6.15 19.19 26.79
#